data_AF-A0A1G6TMG6-F1
#
_entry.id   AF-A0A1G6TMG6-F1
#
_cell.length_a   1.000
_cell.length_b   1.000
_cell.length_c   1.000
_cell.angle_alpha   90.00
_cell.angle_beta   90.00
_cell.angle_gamma   90.00
#
_symmetry.space_group_name_H-M   'P 1'
#
loop_
_entity.id
_entity.type
_entity.pdbx_description
1 polymer ?
#
loop_
_entity_poly.entity_id
_entity_poly.type
_entity_poly.pdbx_seq_one_letter_code
_entity_poly.pdbx_strand_id
1 'polypeptide(L)'
;MYKILFIDEEKETLDDFEEFVEKFPSRVELVPLTALPLASKEEMIEYIIKLAPDALVVDFRLNEMKNDIKYNIPYNGVDLVEEYQSIRNHFPCFVLTALDDEAVNQSEDVNIVYIKNILYKKEDENAKAKFLDRVLGQIEHYKSRIEDAKKELDELVNLRKTGNADIDIENRIIELDDFLEKSIDAKNSIPSEYKSLSNSNRLDSILNKVDELLRKIDKDAKYI
;
A
#
# COMPACT_ATOMS: atom_id res chain seq x y z
N MET A 1 17.28 -2.81 6.55
CA MET A 1 16.49 -3.34 7.66
C MET A 1 15.02 -3.24 7.28
N TYR A 2 14.28 -4.35 7.29
CA TYR A 2 12.84 -4.39 7.05
C TYR A 2 12.12 -5.02 8.24
N LYS A 3 11.00 -4.43 8.65
CA LYS A 3 10.18 -4.90 9.77
C LYS A 3 8.99 -5.70 9.25
N ILE A 4 8.82 -6.93 9.72
CA ILE A 4 7.68 -7.78 9.33
C ILE A 4 6.82 -7.97 10.57
N LEU A 5 5.58 -7.51 10.53
CA LEU A 5 4.62 -7.70 11.61
C LEU A 5 3.83 -8.98 11.39
N PHE A 6 3.86 -9.87 12.37
CA PHE A 6 3.06 -11.07 12.42
C PHE A 6 1.99 -10.98 13.52
N ILE A 7 0.75 -11.29 13.17
CA ILE A 7 -0.41 -11.25 14.06
C ILE A 7 -1.01 -12.65 14.13
N ASP A 8 -1.02 -13.20 15.34
CA ASP A 8 -1.58 -14.52 15.66
C ASP A 8 -2.17 -14.49 17.07
N GLU A 9 -3.11 -15.38 17.36
CA GLU A 9 -3.75 -15.50 18.67
C GLU A 9 -2.95 -16.36 19.67
N GLU A 10 -2.01 -17.17 19.18
CA GLU A 10 -1.19 -18.08 19.98
C GLU A 10 0.25 -17.57 20.12
N LYS A 11 0.73 -17.42 21.36
CA LYS A 11 2.12 -16.96 21.60
C LYS A 11 3.18 -17.93 21.09
N GLU A 12 2.95 -19.24 21.21
CA GLU A 12 3.90 -20.24 20.70
C GLU A 12 4.14 -20.05 19.19
N THR A 13 3.09 -19.74 18.44
CA THR A 13 3.19 -19.46 17.00
C THR A 13 3.93 -18.15 16.72
N LEU A 14 3.75 -17.13 17.57
CA LEU A 14 4.50 -15.87 17.47
C LEU A 14 6.00 -16.12 17.69
N ASP A 15 6.36 -16.87 18.74
CA ASP A 15 7.75 -17.22 19.06
C ASP A 15 8.39 -18.05 17.93
N ASP A 16 7.65 -19.02 17.37
CA ASP A 16 8.08 -19.81 16.22
C ASP A 16 8.35 -18.93 14.98
N PHE A 17 7.54 -17.89 14.77
CA PHE A 17 7.73 -16.93 13.68
C PHE A 17 8.96 -16.04 13.91
N GLU A 18 9.20 -15.58 15.14
CA GLU A 18 10.40 -14.81 15.47
C GLU A 18 11.66 -15.63 15.18
N GLU A 19 11.71 -16.86 15.69
CA GLU A 19 12.84 -17.76 15.45
C GLU A 19 13.02 -18.06 13.95
N PHE A 20 11.92 -18.17 13.21
CA PHE A 20 11.91 -18.38 11.77
C PHE A 20 12.54 -17.21 11.00
N VAL A 21 12.21 -15.97 11.34
CA VAL A 21 12.77 -14.77 10.70
C VAL A 21 14.23 -14.58 11.11
N GLU A 22 14.58 -14.80 12.37
CA GLU A 22 15.97 -14.65 12.86
C GLU A 22 16.94 -15.66 12.23
N LYS A 23 16.48 -16.89 11.99
CA LYS A 23 17.29 -17.94 11.34
C LYS A 23 17.41 -17.76 9.83
N PHE A 24 16.67 -16.84 9.23
CA PHE A 24 16.66 -16.67 7.78
C PHE A 24 17.97 -16.04 7.28
N PRO A 25 18.77 -16.73 6.45
CA PRO A 25 20.04 -16.23 5.95
C PRO A 25 19.80 -15.22 4.82
N SER A 26 19.33 -14.03 5.15
CA SER A 26 19.14 -12.95 4.19
C SER A 26 20.36 -12.05 4.08
N ARG A 27 20.52 -11.43 2.91
CA ARG A 27 21.45 -10.30 2.72
C ARG A 27 20.96 -9.03 3.41
N VAL A 28 19.68 -8.97 3.76
CA VAL A 28 19.02 -7.81 4.38
C VAL A 28 18.56 -8.19 5.78
N GLU A 29 18.82 -7.31 6.74
CA GLU A 29 18.35 -7.47 8.12
C GLU A 29 16.81 -7.42 8.17
N LEU A 30 16.18 -8.52 8.59
CA LEU A 30 14.75 -8.61 8.86
C LEU A 30 14.51 -8.56 10.36
N VAL A 31 13.56 -7.74 10.79
CA VAL A 31 13.16 -7.62 12.19
C VAL A 31 11.74 -8.16 12.33
N PRO A 32 11.55 -9.32 12.99
CA PRO A 32 10.21 -9.79 13.29
C PRO A 32 9.59 -8.88 14.36
N LEU A 33 8.35 -8.48 14.13
CA LEU A 33 7.49 -7.86 15.12
C LEU A 33 6.31 -8.81 15.31
N THR A 34 5.95 -9.10 16.54
CA THR A 34 4.80 -9.95 16.85
C THR A 34 3.77 -9.19 17.65
N ALA A 35 2.50 -9.50 17.42
CA ALA A 35 1.41 -8.89 18.16
C ALA A 35 0.22 -9.84 18.29
N LEU A 36 -0.42 -9.82 19.45
CA LEU A 36 -1.72 -10.46 19.61
C LEU A 36 -2.80 -9.57 18.99
N PRO A 37 -3.80 -10.13 18.28
CA PRO A 37 -4.93 -9.37 17.75
C PRO A 37 -5.70 -8.68 18.87
N LEU A 38 -6.04 -7.40 18.68
CA LEU A 38 -6.79 -6.59 19.64
C LEU A 38 -8.30 -6.86 19.58
N ALA A 39 -9.05 -6.30 20.53
CA ALA A 39 -10.49 -6.58 20.66
C ALA A 39 -11.33 -6.01 19.51
N SER A 40 -10.88 -4.91 18.90
CA SER A 40 -11.49 -4.28 17.74
C SER A 40 -10.52 -4.23 16.56
N LYS A 41 -11.07 -4.39 15.34
CA LYS A 41 -10.32 -4.30 14.09
C LYS A 41 -9.69 -2.92 13.94
N GLU A 42 -10.42 -1.87 14.31
CA GLU A 42 -9.98 -0.49 14.26
C GLU A 42 -8.78 -0.25 15.18
N GLU A 43 -8.84 -0.73 16.42
CA GLU A 43 -7.71 -0.65 17.36
C GLU A 43 -6.47 -1.37 16.82
N MET A 44 -6.66 -2.53 16.20
CA MET A 44 -5.57 -3.29 15.60
C MET A 44 -4.92 -2.53 14.44
N ILE A 45 -5.73 -1.89 13.59
CA ILE A 45 -5.24 -1.07 12.49
C ILE A 45 -4.43 0.14 12.99
N GLU A 46 -4.93 0.85 13.99
CA GLU A 46 -4.20 1.97 14.60
C GLU A 46 -2.86 1.51 15.18
N TYR A 47 -2.83 0.32 15.79
CA TYR A 47 -1.62 -0.29 16.30
C TYR A 47 -0.62 -0.62 15.18
N ILE A 48 -1.08 -1.23 14.07
CA ILE A 48 -0.25 -1.51 12.89
C ILE A 48 0.35 -0.22 12.32
N ILE A 49 -0.47 0.83 12.17
CA ILE A 49 -0.02 2.14 11.65
C ILE A 49 1.07 2.74 12.54
N LYS A 50 0.91 2.65 13.87
CA LYS A 50 1.87 3.18 14.84
C LYS A 50 3.19 2.42 14.85
N LEU A 51 3.15 1.11 14.66
CA LEU A 51 4.36 0.28 14.52
C LEU A 51 5.13 0.57 13.24
N ALA A 52 4.41 0.98 12.18
CA ALA A 52 4.93 1.23 10.85
C ALA A 52 5.80 0.05 10.33
N PRO A 53 5.23 -1.16 10.21
CA PRO A 53 5.94 -2.29 9.63
C PRO A 53 6.13 -2.09 8.11
N ASP A 54 7.05 -2.84 7.53
CA ASP A 54 7.27 -2.89 6.09
C ASP A 54 6.44 -3.98 5.39
N ALA A 55 6.03 -5.03 6.13
CA ALA A 55 5.06 -6.03 5.68
C ALA A 55 4.18 -6.51 6.83
N LEU A 56 2.99 -6.99 6.48
CA LEU A 56 1.98 -7.51 7.41
C LEU A 56 1.71 -8.98 7.09
N VAL A 57 1.79 -9.85 8.10
CA VAL A 57 1.45 -11.26 8.04
C VAL A 57 0.41 -11.53 9.12
N VAL A 58 -0.71 -12.14 8.77
CA VAL A 58 -1.83 -12.34 9.71
C VAL A 58 -2.32 -13.77 9.61
N ASP A 59 -2.63 -14.42 10.73
CA ASP A 59 -3.34 -15.69 10.69
C ASP A 59 -4.81 -15.51 10.26
N PHE A 60 -5.35 -16.45 9.48
CA PHE A 60 -6.72 -16.39 8.99
C PHE A 60 -7.72 -16.49 10.14
N ARG A 61 -7.50 -17.40 11.09
CA ARG A 61 -8.44 -17.72 12.16
C ARG A 61 -7.96 -17.16 13.49
N LEU A 62 -8.08 -15.84 13.63
CA LEU A 62 -7.75 -15.11 14.85
C LEU A 62 -8.72 -15.33 16.04
N ASN A 63 -9.56 -16.36 16.03
CA ASN A 63 -10.52 -16.61 17.11
C ASN A 63 -10.75 -18.10 17.40
N GLU A 64 -9.85 -18.98 16.94
CA GLU A 64 -9.96 -20.43 17.13
C GLU A 64 -9.49 -20.89 18.52
N MET A 65 -8.38 -20.32 19.00
CA MET A 65 -7.62 -20.73 20.16
C MET A 65 -7.64 -19.62 21.22
N LYS A 66 -8.67 -19.66 22.07
CA LYS A 66 -8.86 -18.71 23.20
C LYS A 66 -7.97 -18.99 24.41
N ASN A 67 -6.76 -19.51 24.19
CA ASN A 67 -5.85 -19.85 25.29
C ASN A 67 -5.18 -18.59 25.86
N ASP A 68 -4.67 -17.72 24.99
CA ASP A 68 -3.97 -16.49 25.38
C ASP A 68 -4.84 -15.23 25.34
N ILE A 69 -5.99 -15.29 24.65
CA ILE A 69 -6.90 -14.16 24.44
C ILE A 69 -8.25 -14.40 25.16
N LYS A 70 -8.62 -13.46 26.04
CA LYS A 70 -9.84 -13.54 26.87
C LYS A 70 -11.08 -12.89 26.24
N TYR A 71 -10.94 -12.26 25.09
CA TYR A 71 -12.00 -11.55 24.38
C TYR A 71 -12.30 -12.23 23.05
N ASN A 72 -13.51 -12.03 22.54
CA ASN A 72 -13.91 -12.57 21.25
C ASN A 72 -13.44 -11.62 20.15
N ILE A 73 -12.72 -12.15 19.17
CA ILE A 73 -12.23 -11.37 18.04
C ILE A 73 -13.30 -11.43 16.93
N PRO A 74 -13.91 -10.28 16.56
CA PRO A 74 -15.05 -10.25 15.64
C PRO A 74 -14.64 -10.21 14.16
N TYR A 75 -13.34 -10.27 13.86
CA TYR A 75 -12.78 -10.17 12.51
C TYR A 75 -11.82 -11.34 12.25
N ASN A 76 -11.61 -11.68 10.99
CA ASN A 76 -10.62 -12.68 10.58
C ASN A 76 -9.38 -12.02 9.95
N GLY A 77 -8.38 -12.82 9.57
CA GLY A 77 -7.15 -12.31 8.97
C GLY A 77 -7.35 -11.63 7.60
N VAL A 78 -8.29 -12.12 6.79
CA VAL A 78 -8.62 -11.53 5.48
C VAL A 78 -9.27 -10.16 5.66
N ASP A 79 -10.26 -10.04 6.54
CA ASP A 79 -10.96 -8.79 6.85
C ASP A 79 -9.99 -7.71 7.33
N LEU A 80 -8.98 -8.08 8.13
CA LEU A 80 -7.95 -7.15 8.60
C LEU A 80 -7.04 -6.70 7.46
N VAL A 81 -6.61 -7.64 6.61
CA VAL A 81 -5.74 -7.34 5.46
C VAL A 81 -6.44 -6.47 4.43
N GLU A 82 -7.69 -6.77 4.07
CA GLU A 82 -8.48 -5.97 3.12
C GLU A 82 -8.71 -4.55 3.65
N GLU A 83 -9.09 -4.42 4.92
CA GLU A 83 -9.27 -3.12 5.55
C GLU A 83 -7.96 -2.33 5.58
N TYR A 84 -6.83 -2.97 5.90
CA TYR A 84 -5.54 -2.31 5.91
C TYR A 84 -5.06 -1.92 4.50
N GLN A 85 -5.29 -2.77 3.50
CA GLN A 85 -5.00 -2.45 2.10
C GLN A 85 -5.88 -1.32 1.57
N SER A 86 -7.11 -1.17 2.05
CA SER A 86 -7.96 -0.02 1.73
C SER A 86 -7.41 1.32 2.27
N ILE A 87 -6.56 1.26 3.30
CA ILE A 87 -5.86 2.43 3.87
C ILE A 87 -4.52 2.63 3.17
N ARG A 88 -3.77 1.55 2.93
CA ARG A 88 -2.48 1.58 2.24
C ARG A 88 -2.50 0.67 1.03
N ASN A 89 -2.82 1.28 -0.12
CA ASN A 89 -2.94 0.54 -1.36
C ASN A 89 -1.62 -0.15 -1.73
N HIS A 90 -1.70 -1.41 -2.16
CA HIS A 90 -0.56 -2.25 -2.56
C HIS A 90 0.46 -2.54 -1.45
N PHE A 91 0.14 -2.24 -0.19
CA PHE A 91 1.03 -2.59 0.92
C PHE A 91 1.20 -4.11 1.00
N PRO A 92 2.43 -4.63 1.18
CA PRO A 92 2.68 -6.07 1.22
C PRO A 92 2.00 -6.71 2.43
N CYS A 93 0.92 -7.44 2.18
CA CYS A 93 0.16 -8.19 3.18
C CYS A 93 0.10 -9.67 2.82
N PHE A 94 0.05 -10.52 3.84
CA PHE A 94 0.01 -11.97 3.71
C PHE A 94 -0.93 -12.55 4.77
N VAL A 95 -1.66 -13.60 4.40
CA VAL A 95 -2.55 -14.36 5.28
C VAL A 95 -2.01 -15.78 5.42
N LEU A 96 -1.80 -16.26 6.64
CA LEU A 96 -1.47 -17.66 6.92
C LEU A 96 -2.73 -18.42 7.33
N THR A 97 -2.99 -19.59 6.73
CA THR A 97 -4.15 -20.43 7.04
C THR A 97 -3.75 -21.87 7.32
N ALA A 98 -4.44 -22.55 8.23
CA ALA A 98 -4.26 -24.00 8.45
C ALA A 98 -4.87 -24.86 7.32
N LEU A 99 -5.85 -24.33 6.58
CA LEU A 99 -6.58 -25.03 5.50
C LEU A 99 -6.74 -24.10 4.28
N ASP A 100 -6.31 -24.54 3.10
CA ASP A 100 -6.31 -23.70 1.88
C ASP A 100 -7.72 -23.27 1.44
N ASP A 101 -8.74 -24.13 1.58
CA ASP A 101 -10.00 -23.91 0.86
C ASP A 101 -10.84 -22.72 1.37
N GLU A 102 -10.83 -22.40 2.67
CA GLU A 102 -11.69 -21.32 3.19
C GLU A 102 -11.11 -19.93 2.96
N ALA A 103 -9.80 -19.75 3.20
CA ALA A 103 -9.14 -18.45 3.02
C ALA A 103 -9.03 -18.08 1.54
N VAL A 104 -8.84 -19.05 0.64
CA VAL A 104 -8.81 -18.83 -0.81
C VAL A 104 -10.18 -18.43 -1.35
N ASN A 105 -11.26 -18.96 -0.79
CA ASN A 105 -12.62 -18.61 -1.22
C ASN A 105 -13.09 -17.24 -0.69
N GLN A 106 -12.56 -16.79 0.45
CA GLN A 106 -12.93 -15.51 1.06
C GLN A 106 -12.05 -14.34 0.60
N SER A 107 -10.78 -14.59 0.25
CA SER A 107 -9.85 -13.56 -0.22
C SER A 107 -10.06 -13.24 -1.70
N GLU A 108 -10.10 -11.95 -2.05
CA GLU A 108 -10.09 -11.53 -3.47
C GLU A 108 -8.75 -11.79 -4.16
N ASP A 109 -7.64 -11.83 -3.40
CA ASP A 109 -6.31 -12.17 -3.91
C ASP A 109 -5.80 -13.48 -3.31
N VAL A 110 -5.71 -14.51 -4.15
CA VAL A 110 -5.19 -15.83 -3.74
C VAL A 110 -3.67 -15.79 -3.50
N ASN A 111 -2.96 -14.82 -4.09
CA ASN A 111 -1.50 -14.74 -4.01
C ASN A 111 -0.97 -14.29 -2.63
N ILE A 112 -1.85 -13.77 -1.78
CA ILE A 112 -1.52 -13.35 -0.42
C ILE A 112 -1.80 -14.46 0.61
N VAL A 113 -2.49 -15.56 0.25
CA VAL A 113 -2.84 -16.65 1.16
C VAL A 113 -1.79 -17.77 1.11
N TYR A 114 -1.30 -18.20 2.28
CA TYR A 114 -0.28 -19.25 2.44
C TYR A 114 -0.67 -20.24 3.53
N ILE A 115 -0.22 -21.49 3.40
CA ILE A 115 -0.49 -22.53 4.40
C ILE A 115 0.46 -22.36 5.61
N LYS A 116 -0.09 -22.27 6.82
CA LYS A 116 0.63 -22.12 8.10
C LYS A 116 1.67 -23.23 8.37
N ASN A 117 1.52 -24.38 7.72
CA ASN A 117 2.51 -25.48 7.73
C ASN A 117 3.93 -25.06 7.33
N ILE A 118 4.09 -23.92 6.64
CA ILE A 118 5.41 -23.34 6.34
C ILE A 118 6.19 -22.97 7.60
N LEU A 119 5.54 -22.69 8.73
CA LEU A 119 6.21 -22.35 9.99
C LEU A 119 6.78 -23.61 10.69
N TYR A 120 6.00 -24.69 10.72
CA TYR A 120 6.29 -25.86 11.57
C TYR A 120 7.12 -26.97 10.90
N LYS A 121 7.04 -27.14 9.57
CA LYS A 121 7.77 -28.25 8.92
C LYS A 121 9.29 -27.97 8.87
N LYS A 122 10.06 -28.77 9.62
CA LYS A 122 11.53 -28.76 9.61
C LYS A 122 12.15 -29.33 8.33
N GLU A 123 11.40 -30.11 7.55
CA GLU A 123 11.92 -30.85 6.39
C GLU A 123 11.90 -30.05 5.07
N ASP A 124 11.32 -28.84 5.06
CA ASP A 124 11.12 -28.06 3.84
C ASP A 124 11.69 -26.63 3.99
N GLU A 125 12.98 -26.55 4.35
CA GLU A 125 13.74 -25.28 4.41
C GLU A 125 13.61 -24.48 3.10
N ASN A 126 13.41 -25.15 1.97
CA ASN A 126 13.16 -24.52 0.67
C ASN A 126 11.81 -23.78 0.62
N ALA A 127 10.73 -24.32 1.18
CA ALA A 127 9.43 -23.64 1.21
C ALA A 127 9.47 -22.43 2.16
N LYS A 128 10.15 -22.61 3.29
CA LYS A 128 10.46 -21.58 4.28
C LYS A 128 11.21 -20.40 3.68
N ALA A 129 12.32 -20.67 2.99
CA ALA A 129 13.10 -19.63 2.34
C ALA A 129 12.30 -18.90 1.26
N LYS A 130 11.54 -19.64 0.43
CA LYS A 130 10.69 -19.06 -0.63
C LYS A 130 9.63 -18.09 -0.10
N PHE A 131 9.04 -18.35 1.07
CA PHE A 131 8.06 -17.44 1.65
C PHE A 131 8.71 -16.11 2.02
N LEU A 132 9.81 -16.13 2.79
CA LEU A 132 10.50 -14.91 3.20
C LEU A 132 11.14 -14.18 2.02
N ASP A 133 11.69 -14.90 1.04
CA ASP A 133 12.16 -14.31 -0.23
C ASP A 133 11.02 -13.58 -0.95
N ARG A 134 9.81 -14.15 -0.94
CA ARG A 134 8.63 -13.52 -1.56
C ARG A 134 8.15 -12.32 -0.77
N VAL A 135 8.13 -12.38 0.56
CA VAL A 135 7.83 -11.22 1.42
C VAL A 135 8.83 -10.10 1.15
N LEU A 136 10.12 -10.42 1.14
CA LEU A 136 11.20 -9.47 0.90
C LEU A 136 11.11 -8.87 -0.50
N GLY A 137 10.87 -9.69 -1.52
CA GLY A 137 10.64 -9.24 -2.89
C GLY A 137 9.44 -8.30 -2.99
N GLN A 138 8.33 -8.59 -2.32
CA GLN A 138 7.15 -7.70 -2.31
C GLN A 138 7.44 -6.36 -1.60
N ILE A 139 8.17 -6.38 -0.48
CA ILE A 139 8.63 -5.16 0.20
C ILE A 139 9.50 -4.31 -0.75
N GLU A 140 10.48 -4.93 -1.41
CA GLU A 140 11.39 -4.25 -2.32
C GLU A 140 10.66 -3.71 -3.55
N HIS A 141 9.76 -4.50 -4.15
CA HIS A 141 8.94 -4.05 -5.27
C HIS A 141 8.02 -2.88 -4.87
N TYR A 142 7.39 -2.95 -3.71
CA TYR A 142 6.54 -1.86 -3.21
C TYR A 142 7.35 -0.58 -2.99
N LYS A 143 8.51 -0.67 -2.32
CA LYS A 143 9.40 0.48 -2.10
C LYS A 143 9.98 1.03 -3.40
N SER A 144 10.40 0.18 -4.32
CA SER A 144 10.88 0.59 -5.64
C SER A 144 9.79 1.34 -6.40
N ARG A 145 8.56 0.81 -6.44
CA ARG A 145 7.43 1.50 -7.11
C ARG A 145 7.17 2.88 -6.53
N ILE A 146 7.25 3.04 -5.21
CA ILE A 146 7.11 4.35 -4.55
C ILE A 146 8.28 5.27 -4.93
N GLU A 147 9.50 4.77 -4.91
CA GLU A 147 10.70 5.58 -5.22
C GLU A 147 10.73 5.99 -6.69
N ASP A 148 10.40 5.08 -7.60
CA ASP A 148 10.28 5.32 -9.03
C ASP A 148 9.18 6.36 -9.30
N ALA A 149 8.02 6.23 -8.65
CA ALA A 149 6.94 7.20 -8.77
C ALA A 149 7.33 8.58 -8.22
N LYS A 150 8.06 8.65 -7.09
CA LYS A 150 8.59 9.92 -6.55
C LYS A 150 9.59 10.57 -7.50
N LYS A 151 10.52 9.77 -8.04
CA LYS A 151 11.53 10.26 -8.96
C LYS A 151 10.91 10.77 -10.26
N GLU A 152 9.95 10.02 -10.81
CA GLU A 152 9.17 10.44 -11.99
C GLU A 152 8.42 11.74 -11.68
N LEU A 153 7.76 11.84 -10.52
CA LEU A 153 7.06 13.06 -10.11
C LEU A 153 8.01 14.25 -10.00
N ASP A 154 9.18 14.10 -9.38
CA ASP A 154 10.18 15.16 -9.27
C ASP A 154 10.71 15.61 -10.64
N GLU A 155 10.95 14.67 -11.56
CA GLU A 155 11.35 14.97 -12.94
C GLU A 155 10.26 15.77 -13.67
N LEU A 156 8.99 15.35 -13.57
CA LEU A 156 7.86 16.03 -14.20
C LEU A 156 7.57 17.40 -13.58
N VAL A 157 7.70 17.54 -12.26
CA VAL A 157 7.57 18.83 -11.56
C VAL A 157 8.69 19.79 -11.98
N ASN A 158 9.90 19.29 -12.21
CA ASN A 158 10.98 20.11 -12.74
C ASN A 158 10.75 20.51 -14.20
N LEU A 159 10.21 19.63 -15.04
CA LEU A 159 9.76 19.95 -16.40
C LEU A 159 8.65 21.00 -16.42
N ARG A 160 7.73 20.94 -15.45
CA ARG A 160 6.70 21.97 -15.26
C ARG A 160 7.31 23.33 -14.92
N LYS A 161 8.33 23.37 -14.06
CA LYS A 161 9.03 24.62 -13.71
C LYS A 161 9.81 25.23 -14.87
N THR A 162 10.30 24.41 -15.82
CA THR A 162 11.01 24.91 -17.01
C THR A 162 10.06 25.38 -18.13
N GLY A 163 8.75 25.26 -17.94
CA GLY A 163 7.73 25.80 -18.84
C GLY A 163 7.36 24.89 -20.02
N ASN A 164 7.84 23.64 -20.03
CA ASN A 164 7.61 22.66 -21.10
C ASN A 164 6.58 21.56 -20.71
N ALA A 165 5.68 21.83 -19.75
CA ALA A 165 4.65 20.87 -19.38
C ALA A 165 3.46 20.92 -20.34
N ASP A 166 3.20 19.79 -21.00
CA ASP A 166 1.99 19.54 -21.79
C ASP A 166 0.87 18.96 -20.90
N ILE A 167 -0.35 18.88 -21.42
CA ILE A 167 -1.54 18.32 -20.76
C ILE A 167 -1.28 16.89 -20.29
N ASP A 168 -0.58 16.08 -21.08
CA ASP A 168 -0.22 14.70 -20.72
C ASP A 168 0.72 14.64 -19.51
N ILE A 169 1.65 15.62 -19.40
CA ILE A 169 2.56 15.73 -18.26
C ILE A 169 1.81 16.15 -17.00
N GLU A 170 0.87 17.10 -17.10
CA GLU A 170 0.03 17.52 -15.96
C GLU A 170 -0.87 16.37 -15.49
N ASN A 171 -1.47 15.60 -16.40
CA ASN A 171 -2.26 14.42 -16.05
C ASN A 171 -1.40 13.36 -15.33
N ARG A 172 -0.19 13.11 -15.84
CA ARG A 172 0.72 12.14 -15.24
C ARG A 172 1.19 12.56 -13.84
N ILE A 173 1.43 13.85 -13.61
CA ILE A 173 1.73 14.40 -12.29
C ILE A 173 0.57 14.12 -11.32
N ILE A 174 -0.68 14.34 -11.75
CA ILE A 174 -1.87 14.08 -10.91
C ILE A 174 -2.00 12.58 -10.58
N GLU A 175 -1.77 11.70 -11.55
CA GLU A 175 -1.79 10.24 -11.33
C GLU A 175 -0.73 9.80 -10.32
N LEU A 176 0.50 10.29 -10.46
CA LEU A 176 1.60 9.94 -9.56
C LEU A 176 1.36 10.48 -8.15
N ASP A 177 0.85 11.71 -8.04
CA ASP A 177 0.49 12.31 -6.75
C ASP A 177 -0.66 11.55 -6.06
N ASP A 178 -1.69 11.15 -6.80
CA ASP A 178 -2.77 10.29 -6.31
C ASP A 178 -2.27 8.91 -5.86
N PHE A 179 -1.37 8.29 -6.63
CA PHE A 179 -0.75 7.03 -6.26
C PHE A 179 0.07 7.15 -4.97
N LEU A 180 0.89 8.19 -4.85
CA LEU A 180 1.73 8.42 -3.68
C LEU A 180 0.90 8.73 -2.43
N GLU A 181 -0.15 9.53 -2.55
CA GLU A 181 -1.09 9.76 -1.45
C GLU A 181 -1.75 8.46 -1.00
N LYS A 182 -2.27 7.65 -1.93
CA LYS A 182 -2.93 6.38 -1.63
C LYS A 182 -1.99 5.30 -1.07
N SER A 183 -0.69 5.41 -1.34
CA SER A 183 0.34 4.54 -0.72
C SER A 183 0.60 4.87 0.77
N ILE A 184 0.23 6.09 1.19
CA ILE A 184 0.41 6.57 2.56
C ILE A 184 -0.90 6.46 3.34
N ASP A 185 -1.98 7.03 2.78
CA ASP A 185 -3.32 7.06 3.34
C ASP A 185 -4.36 7.30 2.23
N ALA A 186 -4.89 6.20 1.69
CA ALA A 186 -5.92 6.24 0.66
C ALA A 186 -7.27 6.77 1.15
N LYS A 187 -7.57 6.67 2.46
CA LYS A 187 -8.87 7.10 3.01
C LYS A 187 -9.01 8.62 3.06
N ASN A 188 -7.90 9.34 3.23
CA ASN A 188 -7.87 10.80 3.23
C ASN A 188 -7.30 11.40 1.94
N SER A 189 -7.12 10.59 0.88
CA SER A 189 -6.57 11.06 -0.38
C SER A 189 -7.51 12.08 -1.04
N ILE A 190 -6.92 13.12 -1.61
CA ILE A 190 -7.67 14.17 -2.29
C ILE A 190 -8.13 13.62 -3.65
N PRO A 191 -9.43 13.70 -3.99
CA PRO A 191 -9.89 13.20 -5.28
C PRO A 191 -9.15 13.89 -6.43
N SER A 192 -8.75 13.10 -7.42
CA SER A 192 -7.89 13.52 -8.54
C SER A 192 -8.47 14.71 -9.31
N GLU A 193 -9.80 14.85 -9.33
CA GLU A 193 -10.52 15.95 -9.95
C GLU A 193 -10.21 17.31 -9.29
N TYR A 194 -10.00 17.33 -7.97
CA TYR A 194 -9.65 18.56 -7.23
C TYR A 194 -8.16 18.90 -7.32
N LYS A 195 -7.31 17.93 -7.70
CA LYS A 195 -5.88 18.14 -7.96
C LYS A 195 -5.61 18.82 -9.29
N SER A 196 -6.59 18.85 -10.19
CA SER A 196 -6.56 19.60 -11.46
C SER A 196 -6.63 21.13 -11.22
N LEU A 197 -5.60 21.71 -10.60
CA LEU A 197 -5.56 23.14 -10.33
C LEU A 197 -5.08 23.94 -11.56
N SER A 198 -6.04 24.61 -12.20
CA SER A 198 -5.94 25.98 -12.73
C SER A 198 -5.27 26.26 -14.09
N ASN A 199 -4.49 25.36 -14.68
CA ASN A 199 -3.77 25.71 -15.92
C ASN A 199 -4.67 25.77 -17.15
N SER A 200 -5.62 24.85 -17.30
CA SER A 200 -6.63 24.87 -18.38
C SER A 200 -7.53 26.11 -18.29
N ASN A 201 -8.13 26.37 -17.12
CA ASN A 201 -9.00 27.54 -16.92
C ASN A 201 -8.29 28.89 -17.11
N ARG A 202 -6.99 28.99 -16.78
CA ARG A 202 -6.20 30.20 -17.05
C ARG A 202 -5.87 30.34 -18.53
N LEU A 203 -5.44 29.27 -19.19
CA LEU A 203 -5.18 29.26 -20.63
C LEU A 203 -6.44 29.61 -21.42
N ASP A 204 -7.59 29.03 -21.06
CA ASP A 204 -8.88 29.37 -21.67
C ASP A 204 -9.28 30.83 -21.41
N SER A 205 -9.04 31.35 -20.20
CA SER A 205 -9.34 32.76 -19.92
C SER A 205 -8.43 33.73 -20.70
N ILE A 206 -7.18 33.34 -20.97
CA ILE A 206 -6.21 34.14 -21.72
C ILE A 206 -6.53 34.06 -23.21
N LEU A 207 -6.80 32.87 -23.74
CA LEU A 207 -7.23 32.67 -25.13
C LEU A 207 -8.52 33.46 -25.41
N ASN A 208 -9.51 33.39 -24.53
CA ASN A 208 -10.74 34.17 -24.66
C ASN A 208 -10.49 35.69 -24.66
N LYS A 209 -9.56 36.19 -23.84
CA LYS A 209 -9.20 37.62 -23.83
C LYS A 209 -8.44 38.05 -25.08
N VAL A 210 -7.59 37.18 -25.63
CA VAL A 210 -6.88 37.43 -26.89
C VAL A 210 -7.86 37.47 -28.06
N ASP A 211 -8.83 36.55 -28.10
CA ASP A 211 -9.91 36.56 -29.10
C ASP A 211 -10.80 37.81 -29.00
N GLU A 212 -11.09 38.29 -27.79
CA GLU A 212 -11.82 39.54 -27.59
C GLU A 212 -11.04 40.76 -28.09
N LEU A 213 -9.72 40.80 -27.92
CA LEU A 213 -8.86 41.87 -28.41
C LEU A 213 -8.79 41.87 -29.94
N LEU A 214 -8.61 40.70 -30.55
CA LEU A 214 -8.62 40.54 -32.01
C LEU A 214 -9.95 41.02 -32.61
N ARG A 215 -11.08 40.66 -31.98
CA ARG A 215 -12.41 41.14 -32.40
C ARG A 215 -12.62 42.64 -32.28
N LYS A 216 -11.95 43.31 -31.33
CA LYS A 216 -12.02 44.76 -31.18
C LYS A 216 -11.17 45.47 -32.25
N ILE A 217 -9.97 44.97 -32.51
CA ILE A 217 -9.08 45.51 -33.54
C ILE A 217 -9.69 45.38 -34.94
N ASP A 218 -10.33 44.25 -35.26
CA ASP A 218 -11.05 44.06 -36.53
C ASP A 218 -12.28 44.95 -36.68
N LYS A 219 -12.89 45.38 -35.56
CA LYS A 219 -14.00 46.35 -35.58
C LYS A 219 -13.49 47.76 -35.83
N ASP A 220 -12.38 48.14 -35.22
CA ASP A 220 -11.80 49.48 -35.38
C ASP A 220 -11.17 49.68 -36.77
N ALA A 221 -10.64 48.61 -37.38
CA ALA A 221 -10.12 48.63 -38.76
C ALA A 221 -11.18 48.76 -39.85
N LYS A 222 -12.49 48.60 -39.54
CA LYS A 222 -13.60 48.80 -40.49
C LYS A 222 -14.14 50.23 -40.52
N TYR A 223 -13.64 51.12 -39.65
CA TYR A 223 -14.05 52.52 -39.55
C TYR A 223 -12.95 53.52 -39.94
N ILE A 224 -11.88 53.04 -40.60
CA ILE A 224 -10.83 53.85 -41.25
C ILE A 224 -10.89 53.54 -42.75
#